data_AF-A0A3C7W3C2-F1
#
_entry.id   AF-A0A3C7W3C2-F1
#
_cell.length_a   1.000
_cell.length_b   1.000
_cell.length_c   1.000
_cell.angle_alpha   90.00
_cell.angle_beta   90.00
_cell.angle_gamma   90.00
#
_symmetry.space_group_name_H-M   'P 1'
#
loop_
_entity.id
_entity.type
_entity.pdbx_description
1 polymer ?
#
loop_
_entity_poly.entity_id
_entity_poly.type
_entity_poly.pdbx_seq_one_letter_code
_entity_poly.pdbx_strand_id
1 'polypeptide(L)' 'MPDYPTIESCIGNTPLVRLQRMPGSTSNTLLAKLEGNNPAGSV' A
#
# COMPACT_ATOMS: atom_id res chain seq x y z
N MET A 1 -13.93 -6.34 -28.92
CA MET A 1 -13.27 -5.17 -28.29
C MET A 1 -12.42 -5.70 -27.15
N PRO A 2 -11.25 -5.12 -26.85
CA PRO A 2 -10.50 -5.49 -25.65
C PRO A 2 -11.33 -5.16 -24.41
N ASP A 3 -11.27 -6.06 -23.44
CA ASP A 3 -11.92 -5.89 -22.15
C ASP A 3 -10.93 -5.21 -21.20
N TYR A 4 -11.31 -4.04 -20.66
CA TYR A 4 -10.47 -3.26 -19.78
C TYR A 4 -10.98 -3.37 -18.34
N PRO A 5 -10.08 -3.46 -17.33
CA PRO A 5 -10.48 -3.50 -15.94
C PRO A 5 -11.24 -2.22 -15.54
N THR A 6 -12.25 -2.38 -14.68
CA THR A 6 -12.94 -1.27 -14.04
C THR A 6 -12.09 -0.67 -12.92
N ILE A 7 -12.34 0.57 -12.51
CA ILE A 7 -11.59 1.20 -11.42
C ILE A 7 -11.70 0.42 -10.10
N GLU A 8 -12.87 -0.16 -9.83
CA GLU A 8 -13.13 -1.01 -8.66
C GLU A 8 -12.26 -2.28 -8.67
N SER A 9 -11.97 -2.84 -9.86
CA SER A 9 -11.12 -4.03 -9.99
C SER A 9 -9.64 -3.73 -9.68
N CYS A 10 -9.29 -2.45 -9.59
CA CYS A 10 -7.95 -1.97 -9.23
C CYS A 10 -7.84 -1.50 -7.77
N ILE A 11 -8.90 -1.61 -6.96
CA ILE A 11 -8.87 -1.23 -5.53
C ILE A 11 -8.19 -2.34 -4.71
N GLY A 12 -7.38 -1.94 -3.72
CA GLY A 12 -6.70 -2.82 -2.79
C GLY A 12 -5.36 -3.33 -3.33
N ASN A 13 -4.91 -4.48 -2.80
CA ASN A 13 -3.61 -5.09 -3.13
C ASN A 13 -2.41 -4.12 -3.03
N THR A 14 -2.53 -3.11 -2.17
CA THR A 14 -1.48 -2.11 -1.97
C THR A 14 -0.26 -2.74 -1.28
N PRO A 15 0.96 -2.28 -1.56
CA PRO A 15 2.16 -2.88 -0.97
C PRO A 15 2.23 -2.73 0.55
N LEU A 16 2.78 -3.75 1.21
CA LEU A 16 3.20 -3.68 2.60
C LEU A 16 4.72 -3.46 2.62
N VAL A 17 5.18 -2.35 3.21
CA VAL A 17 6.59 -1.96 3.20
C VAL A 17 7.16 -1.82 4.59
N ARG A 18 8.42 -2.22 4.79
CA ARG A 18 9.10 -2.10 6.10
C ARG A 18 9.63 -0.70 6.31
N LEU A 19 9.36 -0.11 7.48
CA LEU A 19 9.98 1.15 7.88
C LEU A 19 11.47 0.91 8.18
N GLN A 20 12.35 1.64 7.51
CA GLN A 20 13.80 1.47 7.63
C GLN A 20 14.41 2.28 8.79
N ARG A 21 13.84 3.43 9.10
CA ARG A 21 14.35 4.35 10.12
C ARG A 21 13.28 4.52 11.19
N MET A 22 13.63 4.13 12.41
CA MET A 22 12.77 4.23 13.58
C MET A 22 13.50 5.04 14.66
N PRO A 23 12.80 5.91 15.41
CA PRO A 23 13.39 6.54 16.58
C PRO A 23 13.61 5.50 17.69
N GLY A 24 14.78 5.55 18.32
CA GLY A 24 15.15 4.66 19.42
C GLY A 24 15.63 3.27 18.98
N SER A 25 16.13 2.50 19.95
CA SER A 25 16.59 1.12 19.74
C SER A 25 15.46 0.14 20.03
N THR A 26 14.94 -0.52 19.00
CA THR A 26 13.89 -1.54 19.12
C THR A 26 14.19 -2.72 18.18
N SER A 27 13.76 -3.92 18.57
CA SER A 27 13.77 -5.12 17.73
C SER A 27 12.47 -5.32 16.95
N ASN A 28 11.47 -4.45 17.16
CA ASN A 28 10.17 -4.59 16.52
C ASN A 28 10.27 -4.33 15.01
N THR A 29 9.56 -5.15 14.22
CA THR A 29 9.39 -4.91 12.79
C THR A 29 8.11 -4.12 12.57
N LEU A 30 8.23 -2.89 12.06
CA LEU A 30 7.09 -2.07 11.67
C LEU A 30 6.89 -2.08 10.17
N LEU A 31 5.65 -2.33 9.76
CA LEU A 31 5.23 -2.40 8.36
C LEU A 31 4.15 -1.34 8.12
N ALA A 32 4.27 -0.61 7.01
CA ALA A 32 3.29 0.37 6.56
C ALA A 32 2.56 -0.17 5.32
N LYS A 33 1.24 -0.09 5.32
CA LYS A 33 0.41 -0.41 4.16
C LYS A 33 0.23 0.87 3.33
N LEU A 34 0.64 0.84 2.06
CA LEU A 34 0.65 2.03 1.20
C LEU A 34 -0.72 2.28 0.53
N GLU A 35 -1.75 2.57 1.33
CA GLU A 35 -3.12 2.77 0.83
C GLU A 35 -3.28 3.96 -0.12
N GLY A 36 -2.35 4.92 -0.11
CA GLY A 36 -2.29 5.98 -1.12
C GLY A 36 -2.03 5.48 -2.55
N ASN A 37 -1.64 4.20 -2.72
CA ASN A 37 -1.48 3.58 -4.04
C ASN A 37 -2.81 3.08 -4.63
N ASN A 38 -3.93 3.23 -3.94
CA ASN A 38 -5.25 2.98 -4.54
C ASN A 38 -5.51 3.99 -5.68
N PRO A 39 -6.37 3.67 -6.67
CA PRO A 39 -6.61 4.51 -7.84
C PRO A 39 -7.05 5.96 -7.53
N ALA A 40 -7.77 6.17 -6.42
CA ALA A 40 -8.21 7.50 -5.98
C ALA A 40 -7.21 8.21 -5.03
N GLY A 41 -6.08 7.58 -4.72
CA GLY A 41 -5.03 8.15 -3.88
C GLY A 41 -5.29 8.10 -2.38
N SER A 42 -6.34 7.41 -1.93
CA SER A 42 -6.73 7.30 -0.51
C SER A 42 -7.34 5.93 -0.21
N VAL A 43 -7.33 5.58 1.08
CA VAL A 43 -8.25 4.58 1.68
C VAL A 43 -9.66 5.14 1.77
#